data_AF-A0A950JR63-F1
#
_entry.id   AF-A0A950JR63-F1
#
_cell.length_a   1.000
_cell.length_b   1.000
_cell.length_c   1.000
_cell.angle_alpha   90.00
_cell.angle_beta   90.00
_cell.angle_gamma   90.00
#
_symmetry.space_group_name_H-M   'P 1'
#
loop_
_entity.id
_entity.type
_entity.pdbx_description
1 polymer ?
#
loop_
_entity_poly.entity_id
_entity_poly.type
_entity_poly.pdbx_seq_one_letter_code
_entity_poly.pdbx_strand_id
1 'polypeptide(L)'
;VFDGKRRYNIEIAKEKDVQVSLDVYKGPAVQCIARYNQIAGFSQRILSEKASFPKIHAWFAVFPSTLPGRHYVVPLRVWADTFFGRLSAFATSVKIDGVEKRPGK
;
A
#
# COMPACT_ATOMS: atom_id res chain seq x y z
N VAL A 1 -4.45 13.71 -1.44
CA VAL A 1 -3.39 13.99 -0.46
C VAL A 1 -2.79 15.36 -0.70
N PHE A 2 -2.58 16.14 0.36
CA PHE A 2 -1.86 17.40 0.34
C PHE A 2 -0.74 17.34 1.38
N ASP A 3 0.49 17.69 1.01
CA ASP A 3 1.68 17.55 1.87
C ASP A 3 2.31 18.89 2.28
N GLY A 4 1.56 19.99 2.18
CA GLY A 4 2.03 21.35 2.46
C GLY A 4 2.51 22.10 1.21
N LYS A 5 3.07 21.39 0.23
CA LYS A 5 3.52 21.99 -1.05
C LYS A 5 2.77 21.45 -2.26
N ARG A 6 2.48 20.14 -2.26
CA ARG A 6 1.99 19.40 -3.41
C ARG A 6 0.59 18.86 -3.17
N ARG A 7 -0.21 18.85 -4.23
CA ARG A 7 -1.50 18.16 -4.28
C ARG A 7 -1.42 17.00 -5.27
N TYR A 8 -1.84 15.82 -4.83
CA TYR A 8 -1.87 14.63 -5.67
C TYR A 8 -2.97 13.67 -5.20
N ASN A 9 -3.44 12.83 -6.12
CA ASN A 9 -4.33 11.72 -5.82
C ASN A 9 -3.55 10.41 -5.80
N ILE A 10 -3.98 9.50 -4.94
CA ILE A 10 -3.54 8.11 -4.95
C ILE A 10 -4.78 7.29 -5.24
N GLU A 11 -4.76 6.59 -6.37
CA GLU A 11 -5.86 5.72 -6.79
C GLU A 11 -5.43 4.28 -6.60
N ILE A 12 -6.19 3.52 -5.84
CA ILE A 12 -5.92 2.11 -5.55
C ILE A 12 -6.98 1.28 -6.25
N ALA A 13 -6.58 0.36 -7.11
CA ALA A 13 -7.46 -0.56 -7.80
C ALA A 13 -7.06 -2.00 -7.50
N LYS A 14 -8.06 -2.85 -7.19
CA LYS A 14 -7.85 -4.30 -7.05
C LYS A 14 -7.38 -4.86 -8.39
N GLU A 15 -6.30 -5.64 -8.35
CA GLU A 15 -5.82 -6.43 -9.50
C GLU A 15 -6.31 -7.87 -9.40
N LYS A 16 -6.07 -8.52 -8.24
CA LYS A 16 -6.40 -9.93 -8.03
C LYS A 16 -6.42 -10.30 -6.55
N ASP A 17 -7.07 -11.40 -6.22
CA ASP A 17 -6.92 -12.05 -4.92
C ASP A 17 -5.63 -12.88 -4.88
N VAL A 18 -4.99 -12.96 -3.71
CA VAL A 18 -3.72 -13.67 -3.50
C VAL A 18 -3.73 -14.38 -2.15
N GLN A 19 -2.93 -15.44 -2.02
CA GLN A 19 -2.59 -16.03 -0.72
C GLN A 19 -1.22 -15.50 -0.29
N VAL A 20 -1.15 -14.97 0.92
CA VAL A 20 0.07 -14.39 1.49
C VAL A 20 0.52 -15.20 2.68
N SER A 21 1.83 -15.39 2.81
CA SER A 21 2.47 -16.01 3.97
C SER A 21 3.63 -15.12 4.42
N LEU A 22 3.41 -14.37 5.49
CA LEU A 22 4.36 -13.47 6.15
C LEU A 22 4.37 -13.75 7.66
N ASP A 23 5.43 -13.31 8.32
CA ASP A 23 5.62 -13.46 9.77
C ASP A 23 4.60 -12.69 10.62
N VAL A 24 3.76 -11.85 10.01
CA VAL A 24 2.67 -11.11 10.67
C VAL A 24 1.28 -11.54 10.20
N TYR A 25 1.20 -12.29 9.11
CA TYR A 25 -0.07 -12.62 8.46
C TYR A 25 0.06 -13.82 7.52
N LYS A 26 -0.85 -14.79 7.65
CA LYS A 26 -0.98 -15.91 6.73
C LYS A 26 -2.44 -16.09 6.35
N GLY A 27 -2.75 -15.98 5.06
CA GLY A 27 -4.11 -16.09 4.57
C GLY A 27 -4.42 -15.27 3.32
N PRO A 28 -5.72 -15.10 2.99
CA PRO A 28 -6.16 -14.39 1.81
C PRO A 28 -5.92 -12.88 1.91
N ALA A 29 -5.39 -12.31 0.84
CA ALA A 29 -5.19 -10.87 0.69
C ALA A 29 -5.61 -10.43 -0.72
N VAL A 30 -5.67 -9.11 -0.92
CA VAL A 30 -5.93 -8.51 -2.23
C VAL A 30 -4.66 -7.84 -2.71
N GLN A 31 -4.20 -8.20 -3.90
CA GLN A 31 -3.20 -7.40 -4.61
C GLN A 31 -3.90 -6.24 -5.31
N CYS A 32 -3.41 -5.05 -5.05
CA CYS A 32 -3.84 -3.82 -5.70
C CYS A 32 -2.67 -3.15 -6.41
N ILE A 33 -3.01 -2.34 -7.41
CA ILE A 33 -2.12 -1.36 -8.02
C ILE A 33 -2.53 0.04 -7.57
N ALA A 34 -1.54 0.84 -7.18
CA ALA A 34 -1.68 2.23 -6.82
C ALA A 34 -1.12 3.13 -7.93
N ARG A 35 -1.89 4.14 -8.33
CA ARG A 35 -1.47 5.18 -9.29
C ARG A 35 -1.33 6.51 -8.58
N TYR A 36 -0.23 7.20 -8.87
CA TYR A 36 0.08 8.52 -8.33
C TYR A 36 -0.25 9.59 -9.36
N ASN A 37 -1.30 10.35 -9.11
CA ASN A 37 -1.80 11.38 -10.02
C ASN A 37 -1.42 12.76 -9.49
N GLN A 38 -0.44 13.39 -10.13
CA GLN A 38 0.03 14.74 -9.81
C GLN A 38 -1.02 15.78 -10.20
N ILE A 39 -1.37 16.67 -9.27
CA ILE A 39 -2.37 17.74 -9.52
C ILE A 39 -1.71 19.11 -9.54
N ALA A 40 -0.99 19.47 -8.47
CA ALA A 40 -0.39 20.81 -8.34
C ALA A 40 0.85 20.82 -7.42
N GLY A 41 1.67 21.87 -7.52
CA GLY A 41 2.83 22.10 -6.65
C GLY A 41 4.12 21.38 -7.06
N PHE A 42 4.16 20.82 -8.28
CA PHE A 42 5.34 20.16 -8.87
C PHE A 42 6.09 21.13 -9.78
N SER A 43 7.43 21.02 -9.81
CA SER A 43 8.24 21.85 -10.71
C SER A 43 8.01 21.46 -12.17
N GLN A 44 8.14 22.42 -13.09
CA GLN A 44 7.95 22.16 -14.52
C GLN A 44 8.88 21.06 -15.03
N ARG A 45 10.11 20.98 -14.52
CA ARG A 45 11.06 19.90 -14.85
C ARG A 45 10.48 18.50 -14.59
N ILE A 46 9.85 18.29 -13.43
CA ILE A 46 9.26 16.99 -13.06
C ILE A 46 8.06 16.67 -13.95
N LEU A 47 7.26 17.68 -14.30
CA LEU A 47 6.10 17.51 -15.18
C LEU A 47 6.53 17.26 -16.64
N SER A 48 7.59 17.93 -17.11
CA SER A 48 8.11 17.83 -18.48
C SER A 48 8.86 16.53 -18.74
N GLU A 49 9.55 15.99 -17.73
CA GLU A 49 10.25 14.70 -17.83
C GLU A 49 9.26 13.53 -17.99
N LYS A 50 7.93 13.76 -17.85
CA LYS A 50 6.88 12.73 -17.86
C LYS A 50 7.32 11.48 -17.10
N ALA A 51 8.11 11.66 -16.04
CA ALA A 51 8.71 10.56 -15.30
C ALA A 51 7.53 9.81 -14.70
N SER A 52 7.10 8.75 -15.40
CA SER A 52 5.90 8.04 -14.99
C SER A 52 6.25 7.45 -13.65
N PHE A 53 5.52 7.85 -12.61
CA PHE A 53 5.66 7.20 -11.32
C PHE A 53 5.56 5.69 -11.56
N PRO A 54 6.46 4.91 -10.95
CA PRO A 54 6.47 3.48 -11.18
C PRO A 54 5.12 2.90 -10.77
N LYS A 55 4.72 1.79 -11.38
CA LYS A 55 3.54 1.05 -10.92
C LYS A 55 3.83 0.57 -9.50
N ILE A 56 3.07 1.10 -8.55
CA ILE A 56 3.18 0.71 -7.14
C ILE A 56 2.17 -0.40 -6.93
N HIS A 57 2.62 -1.55 -6.45
CA HIS A 57 1.75 -2.65 -6.07
C HIS A 57 1.69 -2.74 -4.56
N ALA A 58 0.57 -3.24 -4.04
CA ALA A 58 0.41 -3.48 -2.62
C ALA A 58 -0.44 -4.72 -2.36
N TRP A 59 -0.10 -5.44 -1.29
CA TRP A 59 -0.97 -6.47 -0.72
C TRP A 59 -1.74 -5.88 0.46
N PHE A 60 -3.05 -6.04 0.46
CA PHE A 60 -3.93 -5.62 1.55
C PHE A 60 -4.63 -6.82 2.17
N ALA A 61 -4.63 -6.90 3.49
CA ALA A 61 -5.46 -7.83 4.24
C ALA A 61 -6.47 -7.06 5.10
N VAL A 62 -7.64 -7.69 5.32
CA VAL A 62 -8.69 -7.14 6.17
C VAL A 62 -8.63 -7.81 7.53
N PHE A 63 -8.52 -7.01 8.58
CA PHE A 63 -8.52 -7.47 9.95
C PHE A 63 -9.82 -7.03 10.64
N PRO A 64 -10.56 -7.94 11.29
CA PRO A 64 -11.70 -7.55 12.11
C PRO A 64 -11.23 -6.77 13.33
N SER A 65 -11.99 -5.74 13.69
CA SER A 65 -11.85 -5.06 14.98
C SER A 65 -12.62 -5.83 16.07
N THR A 66 -12.25 -5.62 17.32
CA THR A 66 -13.07 -5.98 18.49
C THR A 66 -14.33 -5.12 18.59
N LEU A 67 -14.35 -3.95 17.94
CA LEU A 67 -15.52 -3.09 17.83
C LEU A 67 -16.47 -3.61 16.73
N PRO A 68 -17.76 -3.84 17.03
CA PRO A 68 -18.73 -4.33 16.06
C PRO A 68 -18.80 -3.49 14.79
N GLY A 69 -18.83 -4.15 13.62
CA GLY A 69 -18.96 -3.52 12.31
C GLY A 69 -17.72 -2.76 11.82
N ARG A 70 -16.59 -2.81 12.53
CA ARG A 70 -15.34 -2.16 12.13
C ARG A 70 -14.31 -3.17 11.63
N HIS A 71 -13.66 -2.80 10.54
CA HIS A 71 -12.55 -3.55 9.96
C HIS A 71 -11.39 -2.60 9.63
N TYR A 72 -10.18 -3.15 9.67
CA TYR A 72 -8.96 -2.46 9.27
C TYR A 72 -8.44 -3.07 7.98
N VAL A 73 -8.21 -2.22 6.97
CA VAL A 73 -7.52 -2.61 5.74
C VAL A 73 -6.05 -2.26 5.91
N VAL A 74 -5.19 -3.26 5.99
CA VAL A 74 -3.78 -3.08 6.33
C VAL A 74 -2.90 -3.48 5.14
N PRO A 75 -2.00 -2.60 4.66
CA PRO A 75 -0.99 -2.97 3.68
C PRO A 75 0.06 -3.88 4.32
N LEU A 76 0.19 -5.09 3.81
CA LEU A 76 1.19 -6.07 4.27
C LEU A 76 2.52 -5.94 3.54
N ARG A 77 2.46 -5.52 2.26
CA ARG A 77 3.63 -5.27 1.41
C ARG A 77 3.29 -4.17 0.43
N VAL A 78 4.24 -3.27 0.17
CA VAL A 78 4.18 -2.27 -0.91
C VAL A 78 5.48 -2.36 -1.69
N TRP A 79 5.42 -2.42 -3.02
CA TRP A 79 6.61 -2.48 -3.85
C TRP A 79 6.43 -1.77 -5.18
N ALA A 80 7.54 -1.35 -5.77
CA ALA A 80 7.57 -0.73 -7.08
C ALA A 80 8.88 -1.10 -7.78
N ASP A 81 8.78 -1.36 -9.09
CA ASP A 81 9.96 -1.53 -9.93
C ASP A 81 10.45 -0.16 -10.37
N THR A 82 11.65 0.21 -9.92
CA THR A 82 12.29 1.49 -10.24
C THR A 82 13.50 1.26 -11.14
N PHE A 83 14.06 2.34 -11.69
CA PHE A 83 15.28 2.25 -12.50
C PHE A 83 16.52 1.79 -11.72
N PHE A 84 16.48 1.86 -10.38
CA PHE A 84 17.51 1.33 -9.48
C PHE A 84 17.25 -0.11 -9.04
N GLY A 85 16.18 -0.74 -9.54
CA GLY A 85 15.71 -2.04 -9.08
C GLY A 85 14.42 -1.95 -8.24
N ARG A 86 14.03 -3.09 -7.66
CA ARG A 86 12.79 -3.21 -6.90
C ARG A 86 12.93 -2.65 -5.49
N LEU A 87 12.19 -1.59 -5.21
CA LEU A 87 11.98 -1.12 -3.85
C LEU A 87 10.80 -1.87 -3.24
N SER A 88 10.95 -2.41 -2.04
CA SER A 88 9.88 -3.15 -1.34
C SER A 88 9.90 -2.83 0.15
N ALA A 89 8.73 -2.54 0.71
CA ALA A 89 8.48 -2.45 2.14
C ALA A 89 7.48 -3.53 2.53
N PHE A 90 7.67 -4.15 3.69
CA PHE A 90 6.76 -5.16 4.24
C PHE A 90 6.50 -4.87 5.71
N ALA A 91 5.30 -5.24 6.18
CA ALA A 91 4.92 -5.11 7.58
C ALA A 91 5.67 -6.18 8.40
N THR A 92 6.38 -5.73 9.44
CA THR A 92 7.09 -6.59 10.40
C THR A 92 6.35 -6.76 11.72
N SER A 93 5.40 -5.86 12.01
CA SER A 93 4.45 -6.00 13.12
C SER A 93 3.12 -5.36 12.71
N VAL A 94 2.02 -5.97 13.15
CA VAL A 94 0.66 -5.43 12.96
C VAL A 94 -0.04 -5.49 14.32
N LYS A 95 -0.57 -4.36 14.79
CA LYS A 95 -1.39 -4.28 16.00
C LYS A 95 -2.79 -3.82 15.64
N ILE A 96 -3.79 -4.62 15.98
CA ILE A 96 -5.20 -4.30 15.77
C ILE A 96 -5.84 -4.17 17.14
N ASP A 97 -6.48 -3.04 17.41
CA ASP A 97 -7.07 -2.71 18.72
C ASP A 97 -6.09 -2.90 19.89
N GLY A 98 -4.82 -2.55 19.68
CA GLY A 98 -3.75 -2.68 20.67
C GLY A 98 -3.15 -4.09 20.79
N VAL A 99 -3.74 -5.11 20.15
CA VAL A 99 -3.27 -6.49 20.21
C VAL A 99 -2.37 -6.81 19.02
N GLU A 100 -1.15 -7.27 19.31
CA GLU A 100 -0.22 -7.73 18.28
C GLU A 100 -0.75 -8.97 17.57
N LYS A 101 -0.77 -8.91 16.24
CA LYS A 101 -1.10 -10.03 15.36
C LYS A 101 0.17 -10.77 15.00
N ARG A 102 0.13 -12.08 15.22
CA ARG A 102 1.10 -13.05 14.73
C ARG A 102 0.35 -14.01 13.82
N PRO A 103 0.98 -14.56 12.78
CA PRO A 103 0.40 -15.60 11.96
C PRO A 103 0.02 -16.74 12.92
N GLY A 104 -1.24 -17.16 12.88
CA GLY A 104 -1.70 -18.28 13.67
C GLY A 104 -0.81 -19.48 13.41
N LYS A 105 -0.41 -20.19 14.47
CA LYS A 105 0.03 -21.57 14.35
C LYS A 105 -1.04 -22.38 13.62
#